data_AF-A0AAJ0AZ41-F1
#
_entry.id   AF-A0AAJ0AZ41-F1
#
_cell.length_a   1.000
_cell.length_b   1.000
_cell.length_c   1.000
_cell.angle_alpha   90.00
_cell.angle_beta   90.00
_cell.angle_gamma   90.00
#
_symmetry.space_group_name_H-M   'P 1'
#
loop_
_entity.id
_entity.type
_entity.pdbx_description
1 polymer ?
#
loop_
_entity_poly.entity_id
_entity_poly.type
_entity_poly.pdbx_seq_one_letter_code
_entity_poly.pdbx_strand_id
1 'polypeptide(L)'
;MKKLTCEERRVQLCADFEFTKFDAMIYSQPDATRPPLGVYTLSAPIETSKGASTPGADDSRFHMKLDPRIHWPHNRSDQWYKSKMEEIKARGGRKVNFGKAAKRMRQQRLAEERQEEEKRLAVSRGEPPQVNNSPRPWSHHRPMDFGDVPEEELPIYVRRNEEWLRGAAWMRKMREEGQRRDARRAAGFFKEQLSSNGR
;
A
#
# COMPACT_ATOMS: atom_id res chain seq x y z
N MET A 1 -29.16 -5.98 14.93
CA MET A 1 -27.95 -6.82 15.11
C MET A 1 -27.34 -6.51 16.47
N LYS A 2 -27.17 -7.52 17.33
CA LYS A 2 -26.53 -7.33 18.65
C LYS A 2 -25.03 -7.09 18.40
N LYS A 3 -24.47 -6.04 19.02
CA LYS A 3 -23.03 -5.78 18.96
C LYS A 3 -22.33 -6.75 19.91
N LEU A 4 -21.52 -7.65 19.37
CA LEU A 4 -20.66 -8.53 20.16
C LEU A 4 -19.67 -7.69 20.97
N THR A 5 -19.44 -8.09 22.22
CA THR A 5 -18.34 -7.56 23.03
C THR A 5 -16.99 -8.00 22.44
N CYS A 6 -15.90 -7.31 22.82
CA CYS A 6 -14.57 -7.61 22.28
C CYS A 6 -14.13 -9.06 22.54
N GLU A 7 -14.46 -9.62 23.72
CA GLU A 7 -14.14 -11.01 24.05
C GLU A 7 -14.96 -12.00 23.23
N GLU A 8 -16.27 -11.78 23.08
CA GLU A 8 -17.13 -12.64 22.26
C GLU A 8 -16.67 -12.64 20.80
N ARG A 9 -16.27 -11.48 20.27
CA ARG A 9 -15.70 -11.36 18.92
C ARG A 9 -14.38 -12.09 18.79
N ARG A 10 -13.51 -12.03 19.81
CA ARG A 10 -12.23 -12.75 19.81
C ARG A 10 -12.46 -14.26 19.78
N VAL A 11 -13.38 -14.76 20.62
CA VAL A 11 -13.73 -16.19 20.68
C VAL A 11 -14.31 -16.66 19.34
N GLN A 12 -15.19 -15.87 18.73
CA GLN A 12 -15.75 -16.20 17.42
C GLN A 12 -14.67 -16.26 16.33
N LEU A 13 -13.76 -15.28 16.29
CA LEU A 13 -12.64 -15.29 15.32
C LEU A 13 -11.67 -16.45 15.54
N CYS A 14 -11.46 -16.89 16.79
CA CYS A 14 -10.66 -18.08 17.07
C CYS A 14 -11.38 -19.37 16.66
N ALA A 15 -12.71 -19.43 16.75
CA ALA A 15 -13.49 -20.59 16.33
C ALA A 15 -13.49 -20.77 14.80
N ASP A 16 -13.54 -19.66 14.06
CA ASP A 16 -13.53 -19.66 12.60
C ASP A 16 -12.10 -19.72 12.00
N PHE A 17 -11.07 -19.89 12.84
CA PHE A 17 -9.68 -19.84 12.38
C PHE A 17 -9.23 -21.15 11.72
N GLU A 18 -9.02 -21.10 10.40
CA GLU A 18 -8.46 -22.22 9.62
C GLU A 18 -6.93 -22.26 9.73
N PHE A 19 -6.41 -23.07 10.65
CA PHE A 19 -4.97 -23.21 10.86
C PHE A 19 -4.22 -23.72 9.62
N THR A 20 -4.82 -24.64 8.86
CA THR A 20 -4.21 -25.22 7.65
C THR A 20 -3.96 -24.19 6.55
N LYS A 21 -4.91 -23.28 6.35
CA LYS A 21 -4.81 -22.19 5.38
C LYS A 21 -3.77 -21.15 5.81
N PHE A 22 -3.69 -20.90 7.11
CA PHE A 22 -2.68 -20.02 7.68
C PHE A 22 -1.26 -20.58 7.53
N ASP A 23 -1.06 -21.85 7.86
CA ASP A 23 0.23 -22.54 7.69
C ASP A 23 0.63 -22.60 6.21
N ALA A 24 -0.33 -22.90 5.32
CA ALA A 24 -0.11 -22.87 3.88
C ALA A 24 0.39 -21.50 3.42
N MET A 25 -0.23 -20.40 3.87
CA MET A 25 0.17 -19.04 3.52
C MET A 25 1.60 -18.69 3.99
N ILE A 26 2.01 -19.16 5.17
CA ILE A 26 3.35 -18.90 5.71
C ILE A 26 4.39 -19.68 4.93
N TYR A 27 4.18 -20.97 4.73
CA TYR A 27 5.19 -21.86 4.16
C TYR A 27 5.15 -21.95 2.62
N SER A 28 4.13 -21.38 1.96
CA SER A 28 4.08 -21.27 0.50
C SER A 28 4.84 -20.06 -0.06
N GLN A 29 5.47 -19.24 0.77
CA GLN A 29 6.25 -18.09 0.31
C GLN A 29 7.57 -18.57 -0.33
N PRO A 30 8.07 -17.90 -1.39
CA PRO A 30 9.23 -18.38 -2.17
C PRO A 30 10.52 -18.52 -1.34
N ASP A 31 10.69 -17.68 -0.32
CA ASP A 31 11.84 -17.67 0.57
C ASP A 31 11.54 -18.24 1.96
N ALA A 32 10.37 -18.88 2.15
CA ALA A 32 10.03 -19.48 3.43
C ALA A 32 10.87 -20.73 3.73
N THR A 33 11.17 -20.92 5.01
CA THR A 33 11.79 -22.17 5.49
C THR A 33 10.80 -23.33 5.32
N ARG A 34 11.31 -24.56 5.11
CA ARG A 34 10.46 -25.76 5.02
C ARG A 34 9.55 -25.88 6.25
N PRO A 35 8.28 -26.32 6.06
CA PRO A 35 7.37 -26.52 7.18
C PRO A 35 7.93 -27.57 8.16
N PRO A 36 7.72 -27.39 9.47
CA PRO A 36 8.15 -28.34 10.49
C PRO A 36 7.41 -29.70 10.35
N LEU A 37 8.01 -30.76 10.89
CA LEU A 37 7.43 -32.11 10.87
C LEU A 37 6.00 -32.09 11.46
N GLY A 38 5.03 -32.54 10.66
CA GLY A 38 3.61 -32.60 11.03
C GLY A 38 2.75 -31.46 10.46
N VAL A 39 3.35 -30.44 9.81
CA VAL A 39 2.60 -29.38 9.12
C VAL A 39 2.50 -29.73 7.63
N TYR A 40 1.28 -30.07 7.19
CA TYR A 40 0.99 -30.42 5.80
C TYR A 40 0.45 -29.20 5.04
N THR A 41 1.30 -28.56 4.24
CA THR A 41 0.85 -27.56 3.29
C THR A 41 0.46 -28.25 1.98
N LEU A 42 -0.83 -28.24 1.65
CA LEU A 42 -1.25 -28.50 0.28
C LEU A 42 -0.64 -27.39 -0.56
N SER A 43 0.32 -27.72 -1.42
CA SER A 43 0.94 -26.76 -2.33
C SER A 43 -0.17 -26.03 -3.10
N ALA A 44 -0.48 -24.80 -2.69
CA ALA A 44 -1.23 -23.90 -3.53
C ALA A 44 -0.46 -23.76 -4.84
N PRO A 45 -1.13 -23.74 -6.02
CA PRO A 45 -0.45 -23.64 -7.28
C PRO A 45 0.41 -22.39 -7.26
N ILE A 46 1.73 -22.59 -7.28
CA ILE A 46 2.70 -21.52 -7.40
C ILE A 46 2.51 -20.96 -8.80
N GLU A 47 1.79 -19.84 -8.93
CA GLU A 47 1.96 -18.99 -10.09
C GLU A 47 3.41 -18.53 -10.05
N THR A 48 4.23 -19.19 -10.86
CA THR A 48 5.66 -18.94 -10.98
C THR A 48 5.88 -17.53 -11.51
N SER A 49 5.95 -16.55 -10.61
CA SER A 49 6.64 -15.30 -10.92
C SER A 49 8.10 -15.66 -11.13
N LYS A 50 8.51 -15.70 -12.40
CA LYS A 50 9.90 -15.84 -12.83
C LYS A 50 10.76 -14.82 -12.09
N GLY A 51 11.46 -15.32 -11.09
CA GLY A 51 12.44 -14.61 -10.27
C GLY A 51 13.20 -15.65 -9.46
N ALA A 52 13.68 -16.70 -10.15
CA ALA A 52 14.55 -17.69 -9.54
C ALA A 52 15.83 -16.99 -9.10
N SER A 53 15.89 -16.68 -7.80
CA SER A 53 17.10 -16.26 -7.10
C SER A 53 18.19 -17.29 -7.39
N THR A 54 19.26 -16.82 -8.03
CA THR A 54 20.46 -17.60 -8.32
C THR A 54 21.03 -18.17 -7.01
N PRO A 55 21.36 -19.47 -6.92
CA PRO A 55 21.99 -20.04 -5.74
C PRO A 55 23.46 -19.58 -5.76
N GLY A 56 23.75 -18.51 -5.03
CA GLY A 56 25.09 -17.90 -5.01
C GLY A 56 25.15 -16.48 -4.45
N ALA A 57 24.00 -15.84 -4.20
CA ALA A 57 23.95 -14.64 -3.40
C ALA A 57 24.04 -15.04 -1.92
N ASP A 58 25.11 -14.57 -1.28
CA ASP A 58 25.34 -14.52 0.15
C ASP A 58 24.02 -14.55 0.93
N ASP A 59 23.86 -15.59 1.75
CA ASP A 59 22.77 -15.76 2.69
C ASP A 59 22.87 -14.63 3.71
N SER A 60 22.42 -13.45 3.28
CA SER A 60 22.26 -12.25 4.08
C SER A 60 21.07 -12.43 5.01
N ARG A 61 21.03 -13.57 5.72
CA ARG A 61 20.36 -13.68 7.00
C ARG A 61 20.76 -12.43 7.77
N PHE A 62 19.77 -11.58 7.98
CA PHE A 62 19.92 -10.32 8.67
C PHE A 62 20.14 -10.64 10.15
N HIS A 63 21.39 -10.92 10.50
CA HIS A 63 21.80 -11.22 11.87
C HIS A 63 21.87 -9.91 12.66
N MET A 64 20.71 -9.40 13.09
CA MET A 64 20.70 -8.37 14.12
C MET A 64 21.14 -8.98 15.44
N LYS A 65 22.09 -8.33 16.11
CA LYS A 65 22.42 -8.60 17.51
C LYS A 65 21.26 -8.12 18.39
N LEU A 66 20.21 -8.91 18.47
CA LEU A 66 19.09 -8.69 19.36
C LEU A 66 19.48 -9.23 20.74
N ASP A 67 19.57 -8.36 21.74
CA ASP A 67 19.66 -8.84 23.13
C ASP A 67 18.28 -9.36 23.54
N PRO A 68 18.10 -10.66 23.79
CA PRO A 68 16.81 -11.23 24.17
C PRO A 68 16.27 -10.57 25.44
N ARG A 69 17.11 -10.03 26.32
CA ARG A 69 16.65 -9.33 27.54
C ARG A 69 15.84 -8.06 27.24
N ILE A 70 16.07 -7.42 26.09
CA ILE A 70 15.42 -6.17 25.70
C ILE A 70 14.20 -6.42 24.82
N HIS A 71 14.31 -7.43 23.94
CA HIS A 71 13.31 -7.67 22.89
C HIS A 71 12.25 -8.71 23.28
N TRP A 72 12.49 -9.53 24.30
CA TRP A 72 11.51 -10.52 24.73
C TRP A 72 10.37 -9.90 25.54
N PRO A 73 9.13 -10.41 25.40
CA PRO A 73 8.05 -10.02 26.29
C PRO A 73 8.43 -10.27 27.75
N HIS A 74 8.44 -9.23 28.56
CA HIS A 74 8.58 -9.39 30.00
C HIS A 74 7.27 -9.89 30.60
N ASN A 75 7.35 -10.95 31.41
CA ASN A 75 6.24 -11.42 32.24
C ASN A 75 5.99 -10.39 33.35
N ARG A 76 5.14 -9.40 33.08
CA ARG A 76 4.72 -8.38 34.04
C ARG A 76 3.52 -8.90 34.84
N SER A 77 3.40 -8.46 36.10
CA SER A 77 2.26 -8.80 36.94
C SER A 77 0.98 -8.09 36.51
N ASP A 78 -0.18 -8.64 36.89
CA ASP A 78 -1.48 -8.03 36.63
C ASP A 78 -1.62 -6.65 37.28
N GLN A 79 -0.99 -6.44 38.44
CA GLN A 79 -0.95 -5.14 39.11
C GLN A 79 -0.20 -4.10 38.28
N TRP A 80 0.95 -4.48 37.69
CA TRP A 80 1.69 -3.60 36.79
C TRP A 80 0.84 -3.23 35.57
N TYR A 81 0.11 -4.19 35.01
CA TYR A 81 -0.77 -3.95 33.88
C TYR A 81 -1.89 -2.95 34.22
N LYS A 82 -2.57 -3.15 35.36
CA LYS A 82 -3.62 -2.23 35.84
C LYS A 82 -3.08 -0.81 36.05
N SER A 83 -1.95 -0.69 36.74
CA SER A 83 -1.27 0.59 36.95
C SER A 83 -0.87 1.26 35.64
N LYS A 84 -0.35 0.50 34.67
CA LYS A 84 -0.02 1.04 33.33
C LYS A 84 -1.25 1.48 32.55
N MET A 85 -2.35 0.75 32.65
CA MET A 85 -3.60 1.14 32.01
C MET A 85 -4.16 2.44 32.59
N GLU A 86 -4.08 2.62 33.90
CA GLU A 86 -4.43 3.87 34.57
C GLU A 86 -3.50 5.02 34.15
N GLU A 87 -2.18 4.79 34.09
CA GLU A 87 -1.21 5.77 33.58
C GLU A 87 -1.52 6.19 32.13
N ILE A 88 -1.85 5.24 31.25
CA ILE A 88 -2.20 5.52 29.85
C ILE A 88 -3.50 6.32 29.76
N LYS A 89 -4.52 5.96 30.57
CA LYS A 89 -5.78 6.71 30.65
C LYS A 89 -5.54 8.14 31.16
N ALA A 90 -4.73 8.30 32.22
CA ALA A 90 -4.40 9.60 32.82
C ALA A 90 -3.56 10.49 31.90
N ARG A 91 -2.67 9.91 31.08
CA ARG A 91 -1.87 10.63 30.08
C ARG A 91 -2.71 11.32 29.00
N GLY A 92 -3.99 10.96 28.88
CA GLY A 92 -4.93 11.64 27.99
C GLY A 92 -4.54 11.60 26.51
N GLY A 93 -5.07 12.56 25.76
CA GLY A 93 -5.28 12.45 24.32
C GLY A 93 -4.07 12.60 23.38
N ARG A 94 -2.84 12.34 23.83
CA ARG A 94 -1.61 12.60 23.04
C ARG A 94 -1.58 11.89 21.67
N LYS A 95 -2.32 10.77 21.52
CA LYS A 95 -2.45 10.02 20.25
C LYS A 95 -3.86 10.04 19.65
N VAL A 96 -4.77 10.90 20.10
CA VAL A 96 -6.17 10.91 19.60
C VAL A 96 -6.23 11.30 18.12
N ASN A 97 -5.25 12.06 17.64
CA ASN A 97 -5.13 12.44 16.25
C ASN A 97 -4.17 11.54 15.45
N PHE A 98 -3.55 10.55 16.09
CA PHE A 98 -2.69 9.58 15.43
C PHE A 98 -3.53 8.79 14.42
N GLY A 99 -3.09 8.73 13.16
CA GLY A 99 -3.82 8.08 12.08
C GLY A 99 -5.01 8.85 11.50
N LYS A 100 -5.48 9.96 12.11
CA LYS A 100 -6.55 10.78 11.50
C LYS A 100 -6.11 11.42 10.18
N ALA A 101 -4.85 11.85 10.07
CA ALA A 101 -4.31 12.38 8.82
C ALA A 101 -4.33 11.33 7.71
N ALA A 102 -3.81 10.12 7.98
CA ALA A 102 -3.86 9.01 7.04
C ALA A 102 -5.30 8.63 6.65
N LYS A 103 -6.24 8.64 7.62
CA LYS A 103 -7.67 8.43 7.36
C LYS A 103 -8.25 9.49 6.42
N ARG A 104 -7.94 10.77 6.64
CA ARG A 104 -8.40 11.88 5.78
C ARG A 104 -7.82 11.77 4.37
N MET A 105 -6.53 11.48 4.23
CA MET A 105 -5.91 11.28 2.92
C MET A 105 -6.56 10.11 2.16
N ARG A 106 -6.86 9.00 2.85
CA ARG A 106 -7.60 7.88 2.24
C ARG A 106 -9.01 8.29 1.81
N GLN A 107 -9.74 9.04 2.65
CA GLN A 107 -11.08 9.53 2.31
C GLN A 107 -11.06 10.46 1.10
N GLN A 108 -10.08 11.36 1.03
CA GLN A 108 -9.89 12.26 -0.11
C GLN A 108 -9.63 11.46 -1.39
N ARG A 109 -8.70 10.48 -1.36
CA ARG A 109 -8.41 9.63 -2.52
C ARG A 109 -9.65 8.89 -3.03
N LEU A 110 -10.41 8.27 -2.13
CA LEU A 110 -11.65 7.56 -2.51
C LEU A 110 -12.72 8.49 -3.09
N ALA A 111 -12.79 9.73 -2.61
CA ALA A 111 -13.72 10.72 -3.16
C ALA A 111 -13.28 11.18 -4.55
N GLU A 112 -11.98 11.35 -4.78
CA GLU A 112 -11.40 11.66 -6.09
C GLU A 112 -11.61 10.53 -7.10
N GLU A 113 -11.33 9.28 -6.70
CA GLU A 113 -11.58 8.09 -7.52
C GLU A 113 -13.06 7.98 -7.92
N ARG A 114 -13.99 8.18 -6.98
CA ARG A 114 -15.44 8.20 -7.28
C ARG A 114 -15.81 9.27 -8.29
N GLN A 115 -15.28 10.49 -8.12
CA GLN A 115 -15.52 11.56 -9.08
C GLN A 115 -14.93 11.26 -10.46
N GLU A 116 -13.77 10.59 -10.52
CA GLU A 116 -13.18 10.17 -11.78
C GLU A 116 -14.01 9.08 -12.46
N GLU A 117 -14.51 8.10 -11.71
CA GLU A 117 -15.43 7.07 -12.22
C GLU A 117 -16.73 7.69 -12.74
N GLU A 118 -17.35 8.60 -11.98
CA GLU A 118 -18.54 9.33 -12.40
C GLU A 118 -18.28 10.12 -13.70
N LYS A 119 -17.13 10.78 -13.82
CA LYS A 119 -16.72 11.46 -15.06
C LYS A 119 -16.52 10.49 -16.21
N ARG A 120 -15.87 9.34 -16.00
CA ARG A 120 -15.70 8.30 -17.03
C ARG A 120 -17.05 7.75 -17.49
N LEU A 121 -17.99 7.55 -16.56
CA LEU A 121 -19.35 7.13 -16.87
C LEU A 121 -20.17 8.22 -17.58
N ALA A 122 -20.00 9.49 -17.22
CA ALA A 122 -20.64 10.60 -17.93
C ALA A 122 -20.13 10.70 -19.37
N VAL A 123 -18.82 10.55 -19.59
CA VAL A 123 -18.20 10.49 -20.92
C VAL A 123 -18.75 9.30 -21.71
N SER A 124 -18.90 8.12 -21.11
CA SER A 124 -19.47 6.95 -21.81
C SER A 124 -20.95 7.11 -22.15
N ARG A 125 -21.69 7.93 -21.39
CA ARG A 125 -23.09 8.30 -21.65
C ARG A 125 -23.23 9.47 -22.65
N GLY A 126 -22.14 10.09 -23.06
CA GLY A 126 -22.15 11.26 -23.95
C GLY A 126 -22.64 12.55 -23.27
N GLU A 127 -22.63 12.60 -21.94
CA GLU A 127 -23.02 13.80 -21.19
C GLU A 127 -21.87 14.83 -21.20
N PRO A 128 -22.17 16.13 -21.32
CA PRO A 128 -21.15 17.16 -21.27
C PRO A 128 -20.47 17.16 -19.89
N PRO A 129 -19.13 17.36 -19.83
CA PRO A 129 -18.41 17.32 -18.58
C PRO A 129 -18.92 18.40 -17.63
N GLN A 130 -19.42 17.99 -16.46
CA GLN A 130 -19.86 18.89 -15.40
C GLN A 130 -18.66 19.71 -14.89
N VAL A 131 -18.66 21.01 -15.16
CA VAL A 131 -17.58 21.96 -14.84
C VAL A 131 -17.78 22.57 -13.45
N ASN A 132 -18.24 21.80 -12.46
CA ASN A 132 -18.17 22.25 -11.06
C ASN A 132 -16.78 21.94 -10.49
N ASN A 133 -15.79 22.67 -11.01
CA ASN A 133 -14.43 22.64 -10.50
C ASN A 133 -14.35 23.59 -9.31
N SER A 134 -14.46 23.07 -8.08
CA SER A 134 -13.97 23.80 -6.91
C SER A 134 -12.55 24.28 -7.20
N PRO A 135 -12.22 25.57 -6.96
CA PRO A 135 -10.91 26.10 -7.32
C PRO A 135 -9.82 25.30 -6.60
N ARG A 136 -8.99 24.60 -7.39
CA ARG A 136 -7.85 23.86 -6.87
C ARG A 136 -6.68 24.83 -6.74
N PRO A 137 -5.88 24.76 -5.66
CA PRO A 137 -4.68 25.56 -5.56
C PRO A 137 -3.77 25.28 -6.75
N TRP A 138 -3.02 26.30 -7.20
CA TRP A 138 -2.19 26.24 -8.41
C TRP A 138 -1.20 25.06 -8.42
N SER A 139 -0.75 24.61 -7.25
CA SER A 139 0.16 23.47 -7.07
C SER A 139 -0.50 22.09 -7.16
N HIS A 140 -1.83 22.02 -7.29
CA HIS A 140 -2.55 20.75 -7.26
C HIS A 140 -2.40 20.00 -8.59
N HIS A 141 -1.76 18.83 -8.55
CA HIS A 141 -1.45 17.96 -9.70
C HIS A 141 -0.59 18.56 -10.83
N ARG A 142 0.01 19.75 -10.64
CA ARG A 142 0.93 20.27 -11.65
C ARG A 142 2.29 19.56 -11.56
N PRO A 143 2.82 19.05 -12.68
CA PRO A 143 4.18 18.55 -12.73
C PRO A 143 5.19 19.64 -12.38
N MET A 144 6.19 19.30 -11.55
CA MET A 144 7.23 20.24 -11.09
C MET A 144 8.13 20.77 -12.22
N ASP A 145 8.11 20.13 -13.39
CA ASP A 145 8.95 20.41 -14.56
C ASP A 145 8.29 21.33 -15.59
N PHE A 146 7.21 22.04 -15.21
CA PHE A 146 6.44 22.89 -16.13
C PHE A 146 5.96 22.12 -17.37
N GLY A 147 5.64 20.83 -17.25
CA GLY A 147 5.29 19.97 -18.39
C GLY A 147 4.10 20.46 -19.23
N ASP A 148 3.25 21.31 -18.64
CA ASP A 148 2.09 21.93 -19.31
C ASP A 148 2.45 23.22 -20.08
N VAL A 149 3.70 23.69 -19.98
CA VAL A 149 4.18 24.99 -20.51
C VAL A 149 5.29 24.73 -21.53
N PRO A 150 5.20 25.27 -22.75
CA PRO A 150 6.23 25.11 -23.77
C PRO A 150 7.52 25.87 -23.38
N GLU A 151 8.67 25.48 -23.94
CA GLU A 151 9.99 25.99 -23.52
C GLU A 151 10.14 27.51 -23.73
N GLU A 152 9.41 28.05 -24.72
CA GLU A 152 9.37 29.47 -25.08
C GLU A 152 8.71 30.33 -24.00
N GLU A 153 7.74 29.76 -23.27
CA GLU A 153 6.99 30.42 -22.21
C GLU A 153 7.62 30.23 -20.82
N LEU A 154 8.70 29.45 -20.73
CA LEU A 154 9.40 29.27 -19.46
C LEU A 154 10.04 30.59 -19.00
N PRO A 155 10.02 30.86 -17.68
CA PRO A 155 10.71 32.02 -17.13
C PRO A 155 12.18 32.06 -17.55
N ILE A 156 12.69 33.25 -17.85
CA ILE A 156 14.04 33.47 -18.40
C ILE A 156 15.14 32.81 -17.54
N TYR A 157 14.98 32.83 -16.21
CA TYR A 157 15.93 32.21 -15.28
C TYR A 157 15.90 30.68 -15.31
N VAL A 158 14.76 30.08 -15.66
CA VAL A 158 14.62 28.63 -15.86
C VAL A 158 15.30 28.22 -17.17
N ARG A 159 15.02 28.94 -18.25
CA ARG A 159 15.58 28.68 -19.58
C ARG A 159 17.11 28.84 -19.62
N ARG A 160 17.66 29.75 -18.80
CA ARG A 160 19.11 29.96 -18.70
C ARG A 160 19.83 28.88 -17.88
N ASN A 161 19.11 28.07 -17.12
CA ASN A 161 19.69 27.04 -16.27
C ASN A 161 19.64 25.66 -16.96
N GLU A 162 20.78 25.23 -17.51
CA GLU A 162 20.89 23.94 -18.18
C GLU A 162 20.55 22.74 -17.27
N GLU A 163 20.89 22.81 -15.98
CA GLU A 163 20.58 21.75 -15.01
C GLU A 163 19.08 21.60 -14.80
N TRP A 164 18.34 22.71 -14.85
CA TRP A 164 16.89 22.69 -14.74
C TRP A 164 16.24 22.05 -15.98
N LEU A 165 16.73 22.37 -17.18
CA LEU A 165 16.25 21.75 -18.41
C LEU A 165 16.53 20.24 -18.44
N ARG A 166 17.73 19.81 -18.01
CA ARG A 166 18.06 18.39 -17.86
C ARG A 166 17.18 17.70 -16.83
N GLY A 167 16.96 18.34 -15.68
CA GLY A 167 16.05 17.84 -14.63
C GLY A 167 14.61 17.71 -15.12
N ALA A 168 14.12 18.69 -15.89
CA ALA A 168 12.79 18.66 -16.51
C ALA A 168 12.67 17.51 -17.51
N ALA A 169 13.64 17.36 -18.41
CA ALA A 169 13.68 16.25 -19.37
C ALA A 169 13.69 14.87 -18.67
N TRP A 170 14.46 14.73 -17.59
CA TRP A 170 14.49 13.50 -16.79
C TRP A 170 13.14 13.21 -16.13
N MET A 171 12.50 14.23 -15.53
CA MET A 171 11.18 14.08 -14.91
C MET A 171 10.10 13.64 -15.91
N ARG A 172 10.12 14.18 -17.14
CA ARG A 172 9.21 13.76 -18.23
C ARG A 172 9.42 12.29 -18.59
N LYS A 173 10.68 11.91 -18.85
CA LYS A 173 11.06 10.53 -19.15
C LYS A 173 10.59 9.56 -18.04
N MET A 174 10.81 9.91 -16.78
CA MET A 174 10.39 9.05 -15.65
C MET A 174 8.89 8.90 -15.53
N ARG A 175 8.11 9.96 -15.83
CA ARG A 175 6.64 9.87 -15.86
C ARG A 175 6.16 8.99 -17.00
N GLU A 176 6.72 9.14 -18.20
CA GLU A 176 6.40 8.26 -19.34
C GLU A 176 6.74 6.80 -19.02
N GLU A 177 7.90 6.54 -18.42
CA GLU A 177 8.26 5.19 -17.97
C GLU A 177 7.29 4.67 -16.92
N GLY A 178 6.88 5.51 -15.95
CA GLY A 178 5.86 5.16 -14.96
C GLY A 178 4.53 4.77 -15.61
N GLN A 179 4.02 5.61 -16.51
CA GLN A 179 2.81 5.34 -17.29
C GLN A 179 2.93 4.05 -18.11
N ARG A 180 4.09 3.78 -18.72
CA ARG A 180 4.34 2.52 -19.45
C ARG A 180 4.34 1.31 -18.52
N ARG A 181 4.90 1.43 -17.32
CA ARG A 181 4.89 0.35 -16.31
C ARG A 181 3.46 0.11 -15.82
N ASP A 182 2.70 1.17 -15.55
CA ASP A 182 1.31 1.06 -15.11
C ASP A 182 0.41 0.49 -16.21
N ALA A 183 0.60 0.90 -17.47
CA ALA A 183 -0.10 0.33 -18.62
C ALA A 183 0.24 -1.17 -18.80
N ARG A 184 1.51 -1.56 -18.61
CA ARG A 184 1.92 -2.97 -18.62
C ARG A 184 1.27 -3.77 -17.47
N ARG A 185 1.20 -3.20 -16.27
CA ARG A 185 0.51 -3.81 -15.13
C ARG A 185 -0.98 -3.96 -15.41
N ALA A 186 -1.65 -2.91 -15.88
CA ALA A 186 -3.06 -2.93 -16.24
C ALA A 186 -3.36 -3.96 -17.35
N ALA A 187 -2.51 -4.05 -18.37
CA ALA A 187 -2.63 -5.07 -19.41
C ALA A 187 -2.41 -6.51 -18.88
N GLY A 188 -1.51 -6.68 -17.90
CA GLY A 188 -1.34 -7.93 -17.16
C GLY A 188 -2.60 -8.34 -16.40
N PHE A 189 -3.15 -7.41 -15.59
CA PHE A 189 -4.41 -7.62 -14.86
C PHE A 189 -5.58 -7.94 -15.79
N PHE A 190 -5.70 -7.26 -16.93
CA PHE A 190 -6.76 -7.52 -17.91
C PHE A 190 -6.62 -8.92 -18.55
N LYS A 191 -5.40 -9.37 -18.82
CA LYS A 191 -5.12 -10.70 -19.37
C LYS A 191 -5.45 -11.81 -18.36
N GLU A 192 -5.09 -11.63 -17.10
CA GLU A 192 -5.45 -12.55 -16.00
C GLU A 192 -6.98 -12.63 -15.80
N GLN A 193 -7.67 -11.49 -15.85
CA GLN A 193 -9.13 -11.43 -15.69
C GLN A 193 -9.88 -12.12 -16.85
N LEU A 194 -9.40 -12.00 -18.10
CA LEU A 194 -9.96 -12.73 -19.25
C LEU A 194 -9.71 -14.23 -19.17
N SER A 195 -8.54 -14.65 -18.68
CA SER A 195 -8.24 -16.07 -18.46
C SER A 195 -9.06 -16.69 -17.32
N SER A 196 -9.48 -15.89 -16.32
CA SER A 196 -10.31 -16.37 -15.21
C SER A 196 -11.81 -16.45 -15.54
N ASN A 197 -12.32 -15.63 -16.47
CA ASN A 197 -13.75 -15.60 -16.83
C ASN A 197 -14.11 -16.52 -18.00
N GLY A 198 -13.12 -17.18 -18.63
CA GLY A 198 -13.34 -18.21 -19.64
C GLY A 198 -13.54 -19.59 -19.02
N ARG A 199 -14.70 -19.84 -18.39
CA ARG A 199 -15.25 -21.18 -18.14
C ARG A 199 -16.75 -21.19 -18.40
#